data_AF-A0AAU3FZV2-F1
#
_entry.id   AF-A0AAU3FZV2-F1
#
_cell.length_a   1.000
_cell.length_b   1.000
_cell.length_c   1.000
_cell.angle_alpha   90.00
_cell.angle_beta   90.00
_cell.angle_gamma   90.00
#
_symmetry.space_group_name_H-M   'P 1'
#
loop_
_entity.id
_entity.type
_entity.pdbx_description
1 polymer ?
#
loop_
_entity_poly.entity_id
_entity_poly.type
_entity_poly.pdbx_seq_one_letter_code
_entity_poly.pdbx_strand_id
1 'polypeptide(L)'
;MTRSEFDDIRAHIAAEEGDSDDLLQIARTLLDDLEQARLREATLRTQYLGLLTAGRATVASAAVGDPDPLTFLRHELDKRGQLPAGDEEVGRILADARMAEALLAHLEETPPSRVRTSARMRRCGGIARRLPH
;
A
#
# COMPACT_ATOMS: atom_id res chain seq x y z
N MET A 1 -38.42 9.05 41.56
CA MET A 1 -37.23 9.55 40.85
C MET A 1 -36.63 10.66 41.70
N THR A 2 -35.56 10.35 42.41
CA THR A 2 -34.89 11.28 43.31
C THR A 2 -33.88 12.12 42.52
N ARG A 3 -33.58 13.32 43.01
CA ARG A 3 -32.61 14.27 42.41
C ARG A 3 -31.22 13.66 42.19
N SER A 4 -30.90 12.57 42.91
CA SER A 4 -29.67 11.79 42.83
C SER A 4 -29.46 11.10 41.48
N GLU A 5 -30.51 10.47 40.91
CA GLU A 5 -30.37 9.68 39.67
C GLU A 5 -30.02 10.56 38.47
N PHE A 6 -30.49 11.81 38.46
CA PHE A 6 -30.16 12.78 37.42
C PHE A 6 -28.75 13.35 37.57
N ASP A 7 -28.25 13.51 38.79
CA ASP A 7 -26.87 13.91 39.04
C ASP A 7 -25.89 12.78 38.70
N ASP A 8 -26.27 11.52 38.92
CA ASP A 8 -25.49 10.35 38.49
C ASP A 8 -25.42 10.23 36.96
N ILE A 9 -26.54 10.45 36.26
CA ILE A 9 -26.57 10.48 34.79
C ILE A 9 -25.72 11.64 34.26
N ARG A 10 -25.80 12.81 34.88
CA ARG A 10 -25.02 13.99 34.45
C ARG A 10 -23.53 13.82 34.71
N ALA A 11 -23.15 13.18 35.82
CA ALA A 11 -21.77 12.82 36.13
C ALA A 11 -21.24 11.75 35.18
N HIS A 12 -22.07 10.77 34.78
CA HIS A 12 -21.70 9.75 33.81
C HIS A 12 -21.47 10.33 32.41
N ILE A 13 -22.35 11.21 31.94
CA ILE A 13 -22.21 11.90 30.65
C ILE A 13 -20.96 12.80 30.63
N ALA A 14 -20.70 13.54 31.72
CA ALA A 14 -19.48 14.36 31.84
C ALA A 14 -18.20 13.53 32.00
N ALA A 15 -18.29 12.28 32.46
CA ALA A 15 -17.17 11.35 32.50
C ALA A 15 -16.91 10.67 31.13
N GLU A 16 -17.94 10.54 30.28
CA GLU A 16 -17.81 10.10 28.88
C GLU A 16 -17.29 11.19 27.93
N GLU A 17 -17.25 12.47 28.35
CA GLU A 17 -16.62 13.58 27.59
C GLU A 17 -15.09 13.43 27.40
N GLY A 18 -14.48 12.35 27.94
CA GLY A 18 -13.09 11.98 27.72
C GLY A 18 -12.73 11.45 26.32
N ASP A 19 -13.70 11.23 25.43
CA ASP A 19 -13.45 10.51 24.17
C ASP A 19 -13.09 11.41 22.97
N SER A 20 -13.35 12.72 23.05
CA SER A 20 -13.11 13.64 21.93
C SER A 20 -11.63 13.96 21.71
N ASP A 21 -10.84 14.04 22.79
CA ASP A 21 -9.40 14.28 22.72
C ASP A 21 -8.66 13.04 22.22
N ASP A 22 -9.12 11.85 22.60
CA ASP A 22 -8.63 10.56 22.09
C ASP A 22 -8.93 10.42 20.59
N LEU A 23 -10.13 10.76 20.14
CA LEU A 23 -10.48 10.76 18.71
C LEU A 23 -9.66 11.77 17.90
N LEU A 24 -9.41 12.97 18.44
CA LEU A 24 -8.55 13.97 17.79
C LEU A 24 -7.10 13.51 17.74
N GLN A 25 -6.61 12.84 18.79
CA GLN A 25 -5.26 12.28 18.82
C GLN A 25 -5.11 11.14 17.81
N ILE A 26 -6.09 10.24 17.72
CA ILE A 26 -6.14 9.17 16.70
C ILE A 26 -6.16 9.78 15.30
N ALA A 27 -6.99 10.81 15.06
CA ALA A 27 -7.06 11.47 13.77
C ALA A 27 -5.72 12.10 13.36
N ARG A 28 -5.00 12.73 14.31
CA ARG A 28 -3.66 13.28 14.06
C ARG A 28 -2.66 12.19 13.68
N THR A 29 -2.61 11.11 14.45
CA THR A 29 -1.72 9.97 14.14
C THR A 29 -2.02 9.38 12.76
N LEU A 30 -3.28 9.20 12.40
CA LEU A 30 -3.66 8.70 11.07
C LEU A 30 -3.30 9.66 9.94
N LEU A 31 -3.38 10.98 10.18
CA LEU A 31 -2.95 11.98 9.21
C LEU A 31 -1.43 11.95 9.01
N ASP A 32 -0.66 11.85 10.10
CA ASP A 32 0.80 11.73 10.05
C ASP A 32 1.23 10.45 9.32
N ASP A 33 0.59 9.31 9.63
CA ASP A 33 0.84 8.03 8.96
C ASP A 33 0.52 8.11 7.46
N LEU A 34 -0.58 8.79 7.09
CA LEU A 34 -0.96 9.00 5.70
C LEU A 34 0.05 9.90 4.97
N GLU A 35 0.53 10.96 5.61
CA GLU A 35 1.56 11.83 5.05
C GLU A 35 2.86 11.06 4.84
N GLN A 36 3.30 10.29 5.83
CA GLN A 36 4.48 9.44 5.71
C GLN A 36 4.32 8.37 4.60
N ALA A 37 3.14 7.78 4.46
CA ALA A 37 2.85 6.84 3.38
C ALA A 37 2.94 7.51 2.00
N ARG A 38 2.38 8.73 1.86
CA ARG A 38 2.45 9.48 0.60
C ARG A 38 3.86 9.91 0.23
N LEU A 39 4.67 10.33 1.20
CA LEU A 39 6.07 10.67 0.96
C LEU A 39 6.89 9.45 0.52
N ARG A 40 6.65 8.30 1.17
CA ARG A 40 7.26 7.01 0.75
C ARG A 40 6.82 6.62 -0.66
N GLU A 41 5.54 6.72 -0.99
CA GLU A 41 5.01 6.43 -2.32
C GLU A 41 5.65 7.34 -3.39
N ALA A 42 5.67 8.65 -3.15
CA ALA A 42 6.27 9.62 -4.07
C ALA A 42 7.76 9.34 -4.32
N THR A 43 8.48 8.94 -3.27
CA THR A 43 9.89 8.54 -3.34
C THR A 43 10.06 7.29 -4.19
N LEU A 44 9.31 6.22 -3.92
CA LEU A 44 9.35 4.97 -4.70
C LEU A 44 8.98 5.19 -6.16
N ARG A 45 7.96 6.01 -6.43
CA ARG A 45 7.53 6.34 -7.80
C ARG A 45 8.63 7.06 -8.57
N THR A 46 9.31 8.00 -7.93
CA THR A 46 10.45 8.71 -8.52
C THR A 46 11.61 7.76 -8.81
N GLN A 47 11.91 6.85 -7.88
CA GLN A 47 12.96 5.85 -8.07
C GLN A 47 12.64 4.90 -9.23
N TYR A 48 11.40 4.40 -9.28
CA TYR A 48 10.93 3.51 -10.35
C TYR A 48 10.98 4.19 -11.72
N LEU A 49 10.53 5.44 -11.81
CA LEU A 49 10.60 6.21 -13.06
C LEU A 49 12.05 6.40 -13.54
N GLY A 50 12.99 6.64 -12.61
CA GLY A 50 14.41 6.69 -12.93
C GLY A 50 14.93 5.38 -13.52
N LEU A 51 14.67 4.26 -12.84
CA LEU A 51 15.08 2.93 -13.30
C LEU A 51 14.44 2.55 -14.65
N LEU A 52 13.15 2.81 -14.83
CA LEU A 52 12.46 2.55 -16.10
C LEU A 52 13.05 3.39 -17.24
N THR A 53 13.37 4.66 -16.97
CA THR A 53 13.98 5.55 -17.97
C THR A 53 15.37 5.06 -18.35
N ALA A 54 16.21 4.69 -17.38
CA ALA A 54 17.52 4.13 -17.65
C ALA A 54 17.46 2.78 -18.37
N GLY A 55 16.54 1.89 -17.99
CA GLY A 55 16.33 0.63 -18.70
C GLY A 55 15.94 0.83 -20.17
N ARG A 56 15.04 1.79 -20.44
CA ARG A 56 14.68 2.17 -21.83
C ARG A 56 15.86 2.75 -22.60
N ALA A 57 16.66 3.59 -21.95
CA ALA A 57 17.88 4.15 -22.54
C ALA A 57 18.88 3.03 -22.89
N THR A 58 19.08 2.08 -21.98
CA THR A 58 19.95 0.91 -22.20
C THR A 58 19.51 0.08 -23.41
N VAL A 59 18.21 -0.21 -23.55
CA VAL A 59 17.70 -0.94 -24.72
C VAL A 59 17.89 -0.14 -26.01
N ALA A 60 17.65 1.18 -25.98
CA ALA A 60 17.86 2.04 -27.14
C ALA A 60 19.34 2.12 -27.55
N SER A 61 20.25 2.26 -26.58
CA SER A 61 21.70 2.25 -26.80
C SER A 61 22.17 0.92 -27.41
N ALA A 62 21.68 -0.21 -26.91
CA ALA A 62 21.98 -1.51 -27.49
C ALA A 62 21.50 -1.61 -28.96
N ALA A 63 20.31 -1.08 -29.26
CA ALA A 63 19.74 -1.11 -30.61
C ALA A 63 20.53 -0.28 -31.63
N VAL A 64 21.24 0.78 -31.19
CA VAL A 64 22.11 1.60 -32.06
C VAL A 64 23.58 1.17 -32.04
N GLY A 65 23.91 0.08 -31.34
CA GLY A 65 25.28 -0.46 -31.28
C GLY A 65 26.24 0.36 -30.43
N ASP A 66 25.74 1.04 -29.39
CA ASP A 66 26.58 1.74 -28.42
C ASP A 66 27.58 0.76 -27.75
N PRO A 67 28.85 1.13 -27.56
CA PRO A 67 29.86 0.25 -26.96
C PRO A 67 29.61 -0.07 -25.47
N ASP A 68 28.85 0.76 -24.74
CA ASP A 68 28.46 0.47 -23.35
C ASP A 68 26.97 0.80 -23.08
N PRO A 69 26.05 -0.07 -23.56
CA PRO A 69 24.61 0.13 -23.39
C PRO A 69 24.16 0.14 -21.92
N LEU A 70 24.92 -0.50 -21.02
CA LEU A 70 24.54 -0.61 -19.61
C LEU A 70 24.88 0.66 -18.81
N THR A 71 25.60 1.62 -19.39
CA THR A 71 26.01 2.87 -18.73
C THR A 71 24.86 3.54 -17.96
N PHE A 72 23.70 3.70 -18.59
CA PHE A 72 22.55 4.38 -17.98
C PHE A 72 22.00 3.63 -16.76
N LEU A 73 21.83 2.31 -16.88
CA LEU A 73 21.32 1.48 -15.79
C LEU A 73 22.31 1.39 -14.64
N ARG A 74 23.60 1.24 -14.94
CA ARG A 74 24.67 1.23 -13.92
C ARG A 74 24.71 2.56 -13.17
N HIS A 75 24.64 3.69 -13.87
CA HIS A 75 24.62 5.01 -13.25
C HIS A 75 23.44 5.20 -12.30
N GLU A 76 22.22 4.84 -12.73
CA GLU A 76 21.05 5.00 -11.87
C GLU A 76 21.07 4.05 -10.65
N LEU A 77 21.57 2.82 -10.80
CA LEU A 77 21.75 1.91 -9.67
C LEU A 77 22.83 2.41 -8.69
N ASP A 78 23.96 2.88 -9.21
CA ASP A 78 25.09 3.39 -8.41
C ASP A 78 24.70 4.62 -7.59
N LYS A 79 23.99 5.57 -8.21
CA LYS A 79 23.45 6.77 -7.55
C LYS A 79 22.60 6.44 -6.31
N ARG A 80 22.01 5.25 -6.26
CA ARG A 80 21.16 4.76 -5.17
C ARG A 80 21.86 3.76 -4.25
N GLY A 81 23.13 3.41 -4.50
CA GLY A 81 23.85 2.38 -3.77
C GLY A 81 23.26 0.97 -3.97
N GLN A 82 22.70 0.71 -5.14
CA GLN A 82 22.01 -0.55 -5.47
C GLN A 82 22.81 -1.45 -6.41
N LEU A 83 24.10 -1.13 -6.64
CA LEU A 83 24.99 -2.04 -7.36
C LEU A 83 25.35 -3.23 -6.46
N PRO A 84 25.31 -4.47 -6.98
CA PRO A 84 25.77 -5.64 -6.24
C PRO A 84 27.25 -5.50 -5.89
N ALA A 85 27.61 -5.71 -4.63
CA ALA A 85 28.97 -5.53 -4.11
C ALA A 85 29.78 -6.84 -4.06
N GLY A 86 29.14 -8.01 -4.16
CA GLY A 86 29.84 -9.30 -4.10
C GLY A 86 29.06 -10.47 -4.68
N ASP A 87 29.76 -11.59 -4.89
CA ASP A 87 29.25 -12.76 -5.61
C ASP A 87 28.04 -13.42 -4.93
N GLU A 88 28.00 -13.44 -3.60
CA GLU A 88 26.86 -13.98 -2.85
C GLU A 88 25.59 -13.14 -3.08
N GLU A 89 25.74 -11.82 -3.06
CA GLU A 89 24.64 -10.88 -3.31
C GLU A 89 24.14 -10.99 -4.75
N VAL A 90 25.07 -11.09 -5.72
CA VAL A 90 24.72 -11.36 -7.12
C VAL A 90 23.92 -12.65 -7.25
N GLY A 91 24.37 -13.74 -6.62
CA GLY A 91 23.68 -15.02 -6.62
C GLY A 91 22.26 -14.93 -6.06
N ARG A 92 22.09 -14.19 -4.96
CA ARG A 92 20.77 -13.95 -4.33
C ARG A 92 19.86 -13.12 -5.23
N ILE A 93 20.34 -12.00 -5.77
CA ILE A 93 19.57 -11.13 -6.68
C ILE A 93 19.07 -11.92 -7.90
N LEU A 94 19.93 -12.76 -8.49
CA LEU A 94 19.56 -13.58 -9.63
C LEU A 94 18.54 -14.67 -9.27
N ALA A 95 18.65 -15.26 -8.07
CA ALA A 95 17.67 -16.23 -7.58
C ALA A 95 16.31 -15.58 -7.34
N ASP A 96 16.30 -14.40 -6.70
CA ASP A 96 15.08 -13.62 -6.45
C ASP A 96 14.41 -13.20 -7.77
N ALA A 97 15.19 -12.75 -8.76
CA ALA A 97 14.69 -12.39 -10.09
C ALA A 97 14.01 -13.57 -10.79
N ARG A 98 14.65 -14.75 -10.80
CA ARG A 98 14.06 -15.97 -11.38
C ARG A 98 12.80 -16.41 -10.65
N MET A 99 12.78 -16.28 -9.32
CA MET A 99 11.59 -16.61 -8.53
C MET A 99 10.44 -15.64 -8.85
N ALA A 100 10.73 -14.34 -8.95
CA ALA A 100 9.74 -13.34 -9.31
C ALA A 100 9.16 -13.60 -10.72
N GLU A 101 10.01 -13.91 -11.70
CA GLU A 101 9.55 -14.30 -13.05
C GLU A 101 8.62 -15.52 -13.02
N ALA A 102 8.99 -16.56 -12.27
CA ALA A 102 8.15 -17.76 -12.14
C ALA A 102 6.79 -17.47 -11.47
N LEU A 103 6.77 -16.62 -10.44
CA LEU A 103 5.53 -16.21 -9.77
C LEU A 103 4.62 -15.40 -10.70
N LEU A 104 5.19 -14.46 -11.47
CA LEU A 104 4.44 -13.66 -12.44
C LEU A 104 3.83 -14.52 -13.53
N ALA A 105 4.60 -15.48 -14.07
CA ALA A 105 4.09 -16.43 -15.05
C ALA A 105 2.87 -17.21 -14.53
N HIS A 106 2.90 -17.68 -13.29
CA HIS A 106 1.75 -18.37 -12.68
C HIS A 106 0.51 -17.48 -12.47
N LEU A 107 0.71 -16.19 -12.19
CA LEU A 107 -0.39 -15.23 -12.09
C LEU A 107 -1.04 -14.97 -13.46
N GLU A 108 -0.27 -14.97 -14.54
CA GLU A 108 -0.76 -14.81 -15.92
C GLU A 108 -1.46 -16.09 -16.43
N GLU A 109 -0.97 -17.27 -16.04
CA GLU A 109 -1.55 -18.58 -16.38
C GLU A 109 -2.86 -18.87 -15.65
N THR A 110 -3.10 -18.24 -14.49
CA THR A 110 -4.36 -18.40 -13.75
C THR A 110 -5.41 -17.47 -14.37
N PRO A 111 -6.37 -17.97 -15.18
CA PRO A 111 -7.43 -17.11 -15.67
C PRO A 111 -8.19 -16.56 -14.46
N PRO A 112 -8.70 -15.31 -14.49
CA PRO A 112 -9.56 -14.83 -13.45
C PRO A 112 -10.71 -15.81 -13.34
N SER A 113 -10.78 -16.53 -12.22
CA SER A 113 -11.92 -17.35 -11.86
C SER A 113 -13.12 -16.43 -11.99
N ARG A 114 -13.89 -16.61 -13.07
CA ARG A 114 -15.13 -15.87 -13.30
C ARG A 114 -15.94 -16.08 -12.04
N VAL A 115 -15.99 -15.05 -11.20
CA VAL A 115 -16.86 -14.98 -10.03
C VAL A 115 -18.22 -15.36 -10.57
N ARG A 116 -18.65 -16.58 -10.26
CA ARG A 116 -19.92 -17.12 -10.70
C ARG A 116 -20.99 -16.18 -10.16
N THR A 117 -21.54 -15.40 -11.06
CA THR A 117 -22.75 -14.63 -10.88
C THR A 117 -23.82 -15.61 -10.37
N SER A 118 -24.14 -15.54 -9.07
CA SER A 118 -25.38 -16.03 -8.42
C SER A 118 -25.22 -16.33 -6.92
N ALA A 119 -24.50 -15.51 -6.15
CA ALA A 119 -24.83 -15.40 -4.74
C ALA A 119 -26.04 -14.45 -4.64
N ARG A 120 -27.24 -15.03 -4.63
CA ARG A 120 -28.49 -14.34 -4.26
C ARG A 120 -28.21 -13.43 -3.07
N MET A 121 -28.33 -12.11 -3.24
CA MET A 121 -28.44 -11.17 -2.14
C MET A 121 -29.57 -11.67 -1.23
N ARG A 122 -29.23 -12.30 -0.11
CA ARG A 122 -30.16 -12.45 1.00
C ARG A 122 -30.39 -11.04 1.50
N ARG A 123 -31.55 -10.48 1.18
CA ARG A 123 -32.03 -9.23 1.79
C ARG A 123 -32.03 -9.45 3.29
N CYS A 124 -31.16 -8.76 4.02
CA CYS A 124 -31.35 -8.58 5.46
C CYS A 124 -32.68 -7.85 5.62
N GLY A 125 -33.71 -8.56 6.09
CA GLY A 125 -35.01 -7.98 6.40
C GLY A 125 -34.83 -6.96 7.51
N GLY A 126 -34.97 -5.68 7.18
CA GLY A 126 -35.04 -4.61 8.16
C GLY A 126 -36.25 -4.83 9.06
N ILE A 127 -36.01 -4.97 10.36
CA ILE A 127 -37.06 -4.87 11.38
C ILE A 127 -37.37 -3.38 11.51
N ALA A 128 -38.38 -2.92 10.76
CA ALA A 128 -38.98 -1.62 11.00
C ALA A 128 -39.80 -1.70 12.29
N ARG A 129 -39.30 -1.11 13.39
CA ARG A 129 -40.11 -0.86 14.58
C ARG A 129 -40.99 0.36 14.30
N ARG A 130 -42.32 0.17 14.35
CA ARG A 130 -43.29 1.27 14.42
C ARG A 130 -43.38 1.74 15.86
N LEU A 131 -43.36 3.05 16.07
CA LEU A 131 -43.67 3.69 17.35
C LEU A 131 -45.21 3.67 17.57
N PRO A 132 -45.70 3.31 18.76
CA PRO A 132 -47.10 3.50 19.12
C PRO A 132 -47.38 4.97 19.49
N HIS A 133 -48.57 5.44 19.09
CA HIS A 133 -49.16 6.73 19.47
C HIS A 133 -49.64 6.73 20.92
#